data_AF-A0A7X0CRV1-F1
#
_entry.id   AF-A0A7X0CRV1-F1
#
_cell.length_a   1.000
_cell.length_b   1.000
_cell.length_c   1.000
_cell.angle_alpha   90.00
_cell.angle_beta   90.00
_cell.angle_gamma   90.00
#
_symmetry.space_group_name_H-M   'P 1'
#
loop_
_entity.id
_entity.type
_entity.pdbx_description
1 polymer ?
#
loop_
_entity_poly.entity_id
_entity_poly.type
_entity_poly.pdbx_seq_one_letter_code
_entity_poly.pdbx_strand_id
1 'polypeptide(L)' 'MDIQKIAPDLNTIDTFNLELFFELSPDLLCVTGYDGYFKKINPTVSKTLGYTNEILC' A
#
# COMPACT_ATOMS: atom_id res chain seq x y z
N MET A 1 -34.64 -25.32 16.34
CA MET A 1 -33.95 -25.48 15.04
C MET A 1 -33.42 -24.11 14.67
N ASP A 2 -32.09 -24.04 14.61
CA ASP A 2 -31.29 -22.89 15.02
C ASP A 2 -31.51 -21.58 14.26
N ILE A 3 -31.77 -20.55 15.05
CA ILE A 3 -31.61 -19.14 14.73
C ILE A 3 -30.11 -18.82 14.80
N GLN A 4 -29.39 -19.14 13.73
CA GLN A 4 -28.14 -18.45 13.40
C GLN A 4 -28.36 -17.66 12.12
N LYS A 5 -29.05 -16.54 12.34
CA LYS A 5 -29.00 -15.34 11.52
C LYS A 5 -27.52 -15.06 11.25
N ILE A 6 -27.16 -15.03 9.97
CA ILE A 6 -25.88 -14.61 9.42
C ILE A 6 -25.52 -13.27 10.06
N ALA A 7 -24.81 -13.31 11.17
CA ALA A 7 -24.14 -12.15 11.71
C ALA A 7 -22.99 -11.87 10.73
N PRO A 8 -22.82 -10.63 10.24
CA PRO A 8 -21.52 -10.26 9.68
C PRO A 8 -20.50 -10.53 10.78
N ASP A 9 -19.46 -11.29 10.44
CA ASP A 9 -18.41 -11.69 11.36
C ASP A 9 -17.91 -10.49 12.17
N LEU A 10 -18.15 -10.52 13.48
CA LEU A 10 -17.73 -9.52 14.46
C LEU A 10 -16.20 -9.49 14.68
N ASN A 11 -15.40 -10.15 13.82
CA ASN A 11 -13.92 -10.17 13.90
C ASN A 11 -13.18 -9.39 12.81
N THR A 12 -13.86 -8.66 11.92
CA THR A 12 -13.14 -7.71 11.06
C THR A 12 -12.89 -6.43 11.84
N ILE A 13 -11.83 -6.42 12.66
CA ILE A 13 -11.16 -5.16 13.00
C ILE A 13 -10.89 -4.50 11.66
N ASP A 14 -11.46 -3.31 11.42
CA ASP A 14 -11.21 -2.45 10.26
C ASP A 14 -9.70 -2.14 10.20
N THR A 15 -8.94 -3.10 9.72
CA THR A 15 -7.48 -3.04 9.71
C THR A 15 -7.14 -2.25 8.48
N PHE A 16 -6.58 -1.06 8.68
CA PHE A 16 -6.21 -0.18 7.58
C PHE A 16 -5.21 -0.91 6.66
N ASN A 17 -5.57 -1.06 5.38
CA ASN A 17 -4.71 -1.70 4.40
C ASN A 17 -3.67 -0.70 3.88
N LEU A 18 -2.51 -0.70 4.53
CA LEU A 18 -1.38 0.17 4.20
C LEU A 18 -0.84 -0.07 2.79
N GLU A 19 -0.87 -1.32 2.30
CA GLU A 19 -0.38 -1.65 0.96
C GLU A 19 -1.28 -1.04 -0.12
N LEU A 20 -2.60 -1.14 0.06
CA LEU A 20 -3.58 -0.52 -0.83
C LEU A 20 -3.43 1.01 -0.81
N PHE A 21 -3.24 1.61 0.36
CA PHE A 21 -2.98 3.04 0.49
C PHE A 21 -1.68 3.43 -0.24
N PHE A 22 -0.60 2.68 -0.05
CA PHE A 22 0.69 2.96 -0.67
C PHE A 22 0.60 2.94 -2.21
N GLU A 23 -0.06 1.91 -2.76
CA GLU A 23 -0.23 1.74 -4.21
C GLU A 23 -1.16 2.77 -4.86
N LEU A 24 -2.24 3.16 -4.17
CA LEU A 24 -3.25 4.06 -4.71
C LEU A 24 -3.01 5.54 -4.40
N SER A 25 -2.08 5.86 -3.51
CA SER A 25 -1.82 7.25 -3.14
C SER A 25 -1.35 8.09 -4.34
N PRO A 26 -1.96 9.26 -4.60
CA PRO A 26 -1.51 10.17 -5.64
C PRO A 26 -0.24 10.94 -5.26
N ASP A 27 0.19 10.86 -3.98
CA ASP A 27 1.43 11.48 -3.53
C ASP A 27 2.64 10.60 -3.83
N LEU A 28 3.82 11.23 -3.82
CA LEU A 28 5.10 10.56 -4.03
C LEU A 28 5.53 9.85 -2.74
N LEU A 29 5.24 8.55 -2.65
CA LEU A 29 5.60 7.74 -1.49
C LEU A 29 6.82 6.86 -1.79
N CYS A 30 7.77 6.84 -0.85
CA CYS A 30 8.94 5.99 -0.93
C CYS A 30 9.37 5.48 0.46
N VAL A 31 10.06 4.36 0.47
CA VAL A 31 10.80 3.82 1.61
C VAL A 31 12.28 3.82 1.20
N THR A 32 13.13 4.45 2.02
CA THR A 32 14.56 4.58 1.74
C THR A 32 15.39 3.82 2.77
N GLY A 33 16.59 3.38 2.35
CA GLY A 33 17.61 2.88 3.27
C GLY A 33 18.34 4.01 3.97
N TYR A 34 19.19 3.67 4.95
CA TYR A 34 20.10 4.63 5.59
C TYR A 34 21.13 5.23 4.63
N ASP A 35 21.33 4.59 3.49
CA ASP A 35 22.16 5.02 2.36
C ASP A 35 21.48 6.11 1.50
N GLY A 36 20.19 6.40 1.75
CA GLY A 36 19.40 7.37 1.01
C GLY A 36 18.83 6.85 -0.32
N TYR A 37 19.07 5.58 -0.67
CA TYR A 37 18.54 4.98 -1.90
C TYR A 37 17.15 4.40 -1.67
N PHE A 38 16.30 4.46 -2.70
CA PHE A 38 14.97 3.87 -2.64
C PHE A 38 15.07 2.35 -2.48
N LYS A 39 14.21 1.82 -1.61
CA LYS A 39 13.98 0.37 -1.43
C LYS A 39 12.59 -0.03 -1.93
N LYS A 40 11.65 0.91 -1.87
CA LYS A 40 10.30 0.78 -2.43
C LYS A 40 9.77 2.15 -2.80
N ILE A 41 9.05 2.23 -3.91
CA ILE A 41 8.34 3.42 -4.37
C ILE A 41 6.96 3.02 -4.86
N ASN A 42 5.99 3.92 -4.77
CA ASN A 42 4.67 3.69 -5.36
C ASN A 42 4.67 4.00 -6.88
N PRO A 43 3.62 3.61 -7.62
CA PRO A 43 3.53 3.87 -9.06
C PRO A 43 3.58 5.37 -9.43
N THR A 44 3.12 6.24 -8.53
CA THR A 44 3.10 7.70 -8.73
C THR A 44 4.52 8.26 -8.86
N VAL A 45 5.49 7.76 -8.10
CA VAL A 45 6.91 8.15 -8.24
C VAL A 45 7.43 7.86 -9.64
N SER A 46 7.29 6.62 -10.11
CA SER A 46 7.76 6.21 -11.44
C SER A 46 7.08 7.00 -12.55
N LYS A 47 5.76 7.22 -12.47
CA LYS A 47 5.01 8.02 -13.45
C LYS A 47 5.43 9.49 -13.48
N THR A 48 5.65 10.09 -12.32
CA THR A 48 5.94 11.52 -12.21
C THR A 48 7.38 11.82 -12.62
N LEU A 49 8.34 10.98 -12.22
CA LEU A 49 9.75 11.18 -12.55
C LEU A 49 10.13 10.63 -13.93
N GLY A 50 9.34 9.69 -14.48
CA GLY A 50 9.58 9.10 -15.80
C GLY A 50 10.60 7.96 -15.82
N TYR A 51 10.96 7.41 -14.66
CA TYR A 51 11.89 6.28 -14.54
C TYR A 51 11.18 5.01 -14.10
N THR A 52 11.69 3.86 -14.53
CA THR A 52 11.20 2.56 -14.08
C THR A 52 11.67 2.27 -12.65
N ASN A 53 10.95 1.38 -11.97
CA ASN A 53 11.33 0.95 -10.62
C ASN A 53 12.75 0.36 -10.60
N GLU A 54 13.14 -0.39 -11.63
CA GLU A 54 14.47 -1.00 -11.79
C GLU A 54 15.64 0.00 -11.80
N ILE A 55 15.39 1.25 -12.17
CA ILE A 55 16.41 2.31 -12.16
C ILE A 55 16.44 3.05 -10.82
N LEU A 56 15.29 3.12 -10.15
CA LEU A 56 15.11 3.89 -8.93
C LEU A 56 15.45 3.09 -7.66
N CYS A 57 15.21 1.77 -7.68
CA CYS A 57 15.46 0.83 -6.57
C CYS A 57 16.56 -0.15 -6.95
#